data_AF-A0A4Y7RAF4-F1
#
_entry.id   AF-A0A4Y7RAF4-F1
#
_cell.length_a   1.000
_cell.length_b   1.000
_cell.length_c   1.000
_cell.angle_alpha   90.00
_cell.angle_beta   90.00
_cell.angle_gamma   90.00
#
_symmetry.space_group_name_H-M   'P 1'
#
loop_
_entity.id
_entity.type
_entity.pdbx_description
1 polymer ?
#
loop_
_entity_poly.entity_id
_entity_poly.type
_entity_poly.pdbx_seq_one_letter_code
_entity_poly.pdbx_strand_id
1 'polypeptide(L)'
;MATTLSKQEATPDLVREIIHRRWDIENTLFHELKGNWNMEHCYIHQEIAFQVILWIMFLAVNLLWLFLHRNRRKDSGFSAREIAEKMRSALEYIRDRSLARYLFDTS
;
A
#
# COMPACT_ATOMS: atom_id res chain seq x y z
N MET A 1 23.26 -19.01 5.55
CA MET A 1 22.36 -18.27 4.64
C MET A 1 22.72 -18.67 3.22
N ALA A 2 21.80 -19.25 2.47
CA ALA A 2 22.04 -19.57 1.06
C ALA A 2 21.69 -18.33 0.23
N THR A 3 22.63 -17.87 -0.60
CA THR A 3 22.44 -16.77 -1.54
C THR A 3 23.02 -17.17 -2.89
N THR A 4 22.44 -16.65 -3.96
CA THR A 4 22.96 -16.83 -5.32
C THR A 4 24.15 -15.91 -5.62
N LEU A 5 24.44 -14.95 -4.73
CA LEU A 5 25.62 -14.08 -4.84
C LEU A 5 26.90 -14.90 -4.62
N SER A 6 27.94 -14.61 -5.41
CA SER A 6 29.26 -15.21 -5.18
C SER A 6 29.86 -14.71 -3.86
N LYS A 7 30.85 -15.42 -3.31
CA LYS A 7 31.50 -15.02 -2.05
C LYS A 7 32.17 -13.64 -2.10
N GLN A 8 32.52 -13.17 -3.30
CA GLN A 8 33.13 -11.86 -3.50
C GLN A 8 32.09 -10.73 -3.55
N GLU A 9 30.88 -11.03 -4.01
CA GLU A 9 29.76 -10.09 -4.09
C GLU A 9 28.94 -10.03 -2.78
N ALA A 10 28.87 -11.15 -2.06
CA ALA A 10 28.17 -11.26 -0.78
C ALA A 10 29.00 -10.68 0.37
N THR A 11 29.37 -9.40 0.28
CA THR A 11 30.06 -8.72 1.37
C THR A 11 29.21 -8.76 2.65
N PRO A 12 29.81 -8.88 3.85
CA PRO A 12 29.06 -8.94 5.10
C PRO A 12 28.08 -7.78 5.29
N ASP A 13 28.47 -6.57 4.86
CA ASP A 13 27.64 -5.38 4.94
C ASP A 13 26.42 -5.45 4.01
N LEU A 14 26.60 -5.92 2.77
CA LEU A 14 25.47 -6.11 1.84
C LEU A 14 24.49 -7.16 2.38
N VAL A 15 25.01 -8.29 2.86
CA VAL A 15 24.18 -9.34 3.46
C VAL A 15 23.41 -8.80 4.67
N ARG A 16 24.10 -8.03 5.54
CA ARG A 16 23.47 -7.36 6.67
C ARG A 16 22.36 -6.42 6.21
N GLU A 17 22.59 -5.60 5.18
CA GLU A 17 21.57 -4.69 4.65
C GLU A 17 20.36 -5.47 4.12
N ILE A 18 20.57 -6.49 3.28
CA ILE A 18 19.47 -7.31 2.74
C ILE A 18 18.62 -7.90 3.87
N ILE A 19 19.26 -8.42 4.92
CA ILE A 19 18.54 -8.96 6.08
C ILE A 19 17.74 -7.87 6.80
N HIS A 20 18.33 -6.69 7.01
CA HIS A 20 17.62 -5.57 7.66
C HIS A 20 16.42 -5.11 6.81
N ARG A 21 16.58 -4.98 5.49
CA ARG A 21 15.46 -4.62 4.59
C ARG A 21 14.34 -5.66 4.64
N ARG A 22 14.68 -6.95 4.71
CA ARG A 22 13.71 -8.03 4.86
C ARG A 22 12.94 -7.90 6.18
N TRP A 23 13.66 -7.64 7.27
CA TRP A 23 13.08 -7.41 8.59
C TRP A 23 12.21 -6.15 8.63
N ASP A 24 12.60 -5.08 7.95
CA ASP A 24 11.79 -3.86 7.83
C ASP A 24 10.46 -4.12 7.12
N ILE A 25 10.46 -4.94 6.05
CA ILE A 25 9.22 -5.37 5.39
C ILE A 25 8.34 -6.13 6.37
N GLU A 26 8.91 -7.05 7.14
CA GLU A 26 8.14 -7.85 8.11
C GLU A 26 7.50 -7.00 9.21
N ASN A 27 8.26 -6.09 9.82
CA ASN A 27 7.77 -5.30 10.95
C ASN A 27 6.98 -4.06 10.55
N THR A 28 7.07 -3.61 9.30
CA THR A 28 6.30 -2.46 8.84
C THR A 28 5.10 -2.94 8.03
N LEU A 29 5.32 -3.59 6.88
CA LEU A 29 4.24 -3.91 5.95
C LEU A 29 3.27 -4.96 6.52
N PHE A 30 3.77 -6.10 7.01
CA PHE A 30 2.88 -7.13 7.55
C PHE A 30 2.25 -6.73 8.88
N HIS A 31 2.97 -5.96 9.72
CA HIS A 31 2.40 -5.42 10.95
C HIS A 31 1.22 -4.47 10.65
N GLU A 32 1.40 -3.55 9.70
CA GLU A 32 0.34 -2.65 9.23
C GLU A 32 -0.83 -3.41 8.62
N LEU A 33 -0.57 -4.42 7.79
CA LEU A 33 -1.63 -5.21 7.16
C LEU A 33 -2.47 -5.97 8.19
N LYS A 34 -1.84 -6.53 9.22
CA LYS A 34 -2.52 -7.20 10.33
C LYS A 34 -3.32 -6.21 11.18
N GLY A 35 -2.69 -5.11 11.59
CA GLY A 35 -3.28 -4.16 12.54
C GLY A 35 -4.33 -3.22 11.94
N ASN A 36 -4.11 -2.74 10.72
CA ASN A 36 -4.89 -1.65 10.14
C ASN A 36 -5.70 -2.06 8.90
N TRP A 37 -5.38 -3.20 8.27
CA TRP A 37 -6.05 -3.67 7.05
C TRP A 37 -6.80 -4.99 7.22
N ASN A 38 -6.94 -5.48 8.46
CA ASN A 38 -7.68 -6.69 8.81
C ASN A 38 -7.23 -7.93 8.01
N MET A 39 -5.93 -8.05 7.71
CA MET A 39 -5.40 -9.20 6.97
C MET A 39 -5.64 -10.54 7.70
N GLU A 40 -5.84 -10.51 9.02
CA GLU A 40 -6.17 -11.70 9.82
C GLU A 40 -7.66 -12.09 9.75
N HIS A 41 -8.50 -11.28 9.12
CA HIS A 41 -9.92 -11.56 8.97
C HIS A 41 -10.19 -12.44 7.74
N CYS A 42 -10.93 -13.52 7.95
CA CYS A 42 -11.38 -14.40 6.87
C CYS A 42 -12.68 -13.88 6.26
N TYR A 43 -12.58 -13.12 5.17
CA TYR A 43 -13.74 -12.60 4.43
C TYR A 43 -14.52 -13.68 3.68
N ILE A 44 -13.81 -14.67 3.12
CA ILE A 44 -14.38 -15.73 2.29
C ILE A 44 -13.61 -17.03 2.57
N HIS A 45 -14.32 -18.13 2.84
CA HIS A 45 -13.71 -19.43 3.16
C HIS A 45 -13.28 -20.25 1.92
N GLN A 46 -13.62 -19.81 0.71
CA GLN A 46 -13.16 -20.43 -0.53
C GLN A 46 -11.69 -20.05 -0.80
N GLU A 47 -10.84 -21.05 -0.99
CA GLU A 47 -9.38 -20.90 -1.13
C GLU A 47 -8.97 -19.89 -2.21
N ILE A 48 -9.55 -19.98 -3.41
CA ILE A 48 -9.20 -19.09 -4.53
C ILE A 48 -9.62 -17.65 -4.23
N ALA A 49 -10.83 -17.44 -3.72
CA ALA A 49 -11.31 -16.10 -3.39
C ALA A 49 -10.50 -15.47 -2.26
N PHE A 50 -10.11 -16.25 -1.24
CA PHE A 50 -9.22 -15.79 -0.18
C PHE A 50 -7.88 -15.32 -0.76
N GLN A 51 -7.25 -16.11 -1.64
CA GLN A 51 -6.01 -15.71 -2.29
C GLN A 51 -6.20 -14.42 -3.10
N VAL A 52 -7.24 -14.32 -3.90
CA VAL A 52 -7.53 -13.11 -4.70
C VAL A 52 -7.68 -11.87 -3.82
N ILE A 53 -8.38 -11.97 -2.69
CA ILE A 53 -8.51 -10.86 -1.73
C ILE A 53 -7.14 -10.46 -1.18
N LEU A 54 -6.30 -11.43 -0.79
CA LEU A 54 -4.94 -11.14 -0.33
C LEU A 54 -4.10 -10.44 -1.40
N TRP A 55 -4.14 -10.91 -2.66
CA TRP A 55 -3.44 -10.26 -3.77
C TRP A 55 -3.92 -8.83 -4.00
N ILE A 56 -5.23 -8.59 -3.91
CA ILE A 56 -5.81 -7.24 -4.02
C ILE A 56 -5.34 -6.35 -2.86
N MET A 57 -5.32 -6.86 -1.63
CA MET A 57 -4.81 -6.13 -0.47
C MET A 57 -3.34 -5.74 -0.66
N PHE A 58 -2.48 -6.70 -1.06
CA PHE A 58 -1.08 -6.41 -1.33
C PHE A 58 -0.91 -5.38 -2.46
N LEU A 59 -1.68 -5.50 -3.54
CA LEU A 59 -1.64 -4.56 -4.65
C LEU A 59 -2.04 -3.16 -4.19
N ALA A 60 -3.15 -3.03 -3.47
CA ALA A 60 -3.66 -1.76 -2.97
C ALA A 60 -2.66 -1.06 -2.05
N VAL A 61 -2.09 -1.79 -1.08
CA VAL A 61 -1.11 -1.22 -0.15
C VAL A 61 0.19 -0.81 -0.86
N ASN A 62 0.71 -1.64 -1.78
CA ASN A 62 1.89 -1.29 -2.55
C ASN A 62 1.67 -0.05 -3.42
N LEU A 63 0.52 0.06 -4.08
CA LEU A 63 0.17 1.23 -4.89
C LEU A 63 0.02 2.49 -4.02
N LEU A 64 -0.63 2.39 -2.86
CA LEU A 64 -0.77 3.51 -1.93
C LEU A 64 0.59 3.96 -1.40
N TRP A 65 1.44 3.04 -0.97
CA TRP A 65 2.79 3.35 -0.49
C TRP A 65 3.66 3.96 -1.60
N LEU A 66 3.58 3.44 -2.82
CA LEU A 66 4.29 4.01 -3.97
C LEU A 66 3.80 5.43 -4.28
N PHE A 67 2.49 5.65 -4.26
CA PHE A 67 1.89 6.97 -4.45
C PHE A 67 2.36 7.96 -3.38
N LEU A 68 2.30 7.57 -2.10
CA LEU A 68 2.76 8.39 -1.00
C LEU A 68 4.26 8.67 -1.09
N HIS A 69 5.08 7.65 -1.36
CA HIS A 69 6.53 7.82 -1.50
C HIS A 69 6.89 8.75 -2.66
N ARG A 70 6.18 8.64 -3.80
CA ARG A 70 6.37 9.55 -4.95
C ARG A 70 5.94 10.97 -4.62
N ASN A 71 4.78 11.16 -4.00
CA ASN A 71 4.26 12.50 -3.72
C ASN A 71 4.94 13.18 -2.52
N ARG A 72 5.63 12.41 -1.68
CA ARG A 72 6.46 12.91 -0.59
C ARG A 72 7.87 13.30 -1.04
N ARG A 73 8.32 12.92 -2.24
CA ARG A 73 9.64 13.31 -2.77
C ARG A 73 9.52 14.31 -3.92
N LYS A 74 10.18 15.46 -3.71
CA LYS A 74 10.38 16.62 -4.60
C LYS A 74 9.22 17.63 -4.58
N ASP A 75 9.44 18.76 -3.92
CA ASP A 75 8.71 20.04 -4.05
C ASP A 75 7.27 20.23 -3.54
N SER A 76 6.59 19.22 -2.99
CA SER A 76 5.17 19.42 -2.63
C SER A 76 4.95 20.05 -1.25
N GLY A 77 5.89 19.93 -0.32
CA GLY A 77 5.76 20.46 1.06
C GLY A 77 4.64 19.83 1.89
N PHE A 78 3.85 18.91 1.32
CA PHE A 78 2.66 18.38 1.96
C PHE A 78 2.99 17.20 2.88
N SER A 79 2.55 17.32 4.13
CA SER A 79 2.48 16.23 5.10
C SER A 79 1.51 15.14 4.61
N ALA A 80 1.67 13.91 5.12
CA ALA A 80 0.75 12.80 4.81
C ALA A 80 -0.72 13.15 5.10
N ARG A 81 -0.94 14.03 6.09
CA ARG A 81 -2.25 14.54 6.46
C ARG A 81 -2.85 15.43 5.36
N GLU A 82 -2.09 16.36 4.80
CA GLU A 82 -2.56 17.24 3.73
C GLU A 82 -2.87 16.45 2.45
N ILE A 83 -2.10 15.40 2.15
CA ILE A 83 -2.41 14.48 1.06
C ILE A 83 -3.74 13.76 1.32
N ALA A 84 -3.96 13.28 2.55
CA ALA A 84 -5.21 12.62 2.92
C ALA A 84 -6.42 13.57 2.87
N GLU A 85 -6.26 14.83 3.30
CA GLU A 85 -7.29 15.86 3.21
C GLU A 85 -7.61 16.19 1.75
N LYS A 86 -6.60 16.37 0.88
CA LYS A 86 -6.81 16.55 -0.57
C LYS A 86 -7.52 15.36 -1.21
N MET A 87 -7.14 14.13 -0.86
CA MET A 87 -7.84 12.93 -1.33
C MET A 87 -9.29 12.93 -0.88
N ARG A 88 -9.58 13.25 0.39
CA ARG A 88 -10.94 13.32 0.93
C ARG A 88 -11.78 14.35 0.18
N SER A 89 -11.28 15.58 0.03
CA SER A 89 -11.99 16.64 -0.70
C SER A 89 -12.22 16.27 -2.17
N ALA A 90 -11.25 15.61 -2.82
CA ALA A 90 -11.42 15.12 -4.19
C ALA A 90 -12.52 14.04 -4.28
N LEU A 91 -12.59 13.12 -3.32
CA LEU A 91 -13.63 12.10 -3.25
C LEU A 91 -15.01 12.72 -2.99
N GLU A 92 -15.11 13.70 -2.09
CA GLU A 92 -16.36 14.43 -1.83
C GLU A 92 -16.83 15.18 -3.08
N TYR A 93 -15.91 15.86 -3.79
CA TYR A 93 -16.22 16.52 -5.05
C TYR A 93 -16.71 15.54 -6.14
N ILE A 94 -16.09 14.38 -6.27
CA ILE A 94 -16.51 13.33 -7.21
C ILE A 94 -17.89 12.80 -6.83
N ARG A 95 -18.13 12.54 -5.54
CA ARG A 95 -19.42 12.09 -5.01
C ARG A 95 -20.51 13.10 -5.36
N ASP A 96 -20.31 14.37 -5.04
CA ASP A 96 -21.31 15.41 -5.25
C ASP A 96 -21.59 15.64 -6.74
N ARG A 97 -20.56 15.56 -7.59
CA ARG A 97 -20.73 15.59 -9.06
C ARG A 97 -21.44 14.36 -9.61
N SER A 98 -21.19 13.18 -9.04
CA SER A 98 -21.90 11.96 -9.42
C SER A 98 -23.38 12.04 -9.04
N LEU A 99 -23.69 12.53 -7.83
CA LEU A 99 -25.05 12.73 -7.36
C LEU A 99 -25.78 13.79 -8.19
N ALA A 100 -25.12 14.89 -8.54
CA ALA A 100 -25.68 15.88 -9.45
C ALA A 100 -26.01 15.27 -10.83
N ARG A 101 -25.15 14.40 -11.36
CA ARG A 101 -25.44 13.69 -12.61
C ARG A 101 -26.67 12.80 -12.50
N TYR A 102 -26.89 12.11 -11.38
CA TYR A 102 -28.09 11.26 -11.21
C TYR A 102 -29.37 12.04 -10.89
N LEU A 103 -29.28 13.18 -10.21
CA LEU A 103 -30.44 13.99 -9.81
C LEU A 103 -30.98 14.89 -10.92
N PHE A 104 -30.16 15.22 -11.94
CA PHE A 104 -30.53 16.13 -13.02
C PHE A 104 -30.66 15.45 -14.40
N ASP A 105 -30.44 14.14 -14.50
CA ASP A 105 -30.48 13.36 -15.75
C ASP A 105 -31.68 12.39 -15.81
N THR A 106 -32.66 12.55 -14.90
CA THR A 106 -33.98 11.91 -15.03
C THR A 106 -34.90 12.84 -15.83
N SER A 107 -34.81 12.76 -17.16
CA SER A 107 -35.78 13.34 -18.10
C SER A 107 -36.50 12.22 -18.85
#